data_AF-A0A951B4F8-F1
#
_entry.id   AF-A0A951B4F8-F1
#
_cell.length_a   1.000
_cell.length_b   1.000
_cell.length_c   1.000
_cell.angle_alpha   90.00
_cell.angle_beta   90.00
_cell.angle_gamma   90.00
#
_symmetry.space_group_name_H-M   'P 1'
#
loop_
_entity.id
_entity.type
_entity.pdbx_description
1 polymer ?
#
loop_
_entity_poly.entity_id
_entity_poly.type
_entity_poly.pdbx_seq_one_letter_code
_entity_poly.pdbx_strand_id
1 'polypeptide(L)' 'IIFDGNIQSLAGNFVYDERQNRAVSVDSRAIIEALRKVYNAGTLADELTGGRR' A
#
# COMPACT_ATOMS: atom_id res chain seq x y z
N ILE A 1 -2.10 -1.00 -0.91
CA ILE A 1 -2.82 -0.06 -0.01
C ILE A 1 -2.50 1.35 -0.47
N ILE A 2 -3.50 2.19 -0.72
CA ILE A 2 -3.30 3.60 -1.10
C ILE A 2 -2.59 4.32 0.04
N PHE A 3 -1.55 5.08 -0.28
CA PHE A 3 -0.79 5.86 0.69
C PHE A 3 -0.67 7.33 0.28
N ASP A 4 -0.47 7.60 -1.01
CA ASP A 4 -0.27 8.96 -1.52
C ASP A 4 -0.64 9.04 -3.01
N GLY A 5 -0.39 10.20 -3.64
CA GLY A 5 -0.38 10.42 -5.08
C GLY A 5 0.87 11.18 -5.53
N ASN A 6 1.13 11.22 -6.83
CA ASN A 6 2.17 12.09 -7.36
C ASN A 6 1.78 13.58 -7.27
N ILE A 7 2.74 14.50 -7.48
CA ILE A 7 2.54 15.95 -7.33
C ILE A 7 1.36 16.50 -8.15
N GLN A 8 1.08 15.91 -9.31
CA GLN A 8 -0.06 16.29 -10.16
C GLN A 8 -1.42 16.02 -9.50
N SER A 9 -1.44 15.20 -8.44
CA SER A 9 -2.63 14.90 -7.65
C SER A 9 -2.99 15.99 -6.63
N LEU A 10 -2.17 17.03 -6.46
CA LEU A 10 -2.45 18.12 -5.50
C LEU A 10 -3.75 18.89 -5.81
N ALA A 11 -4.09 19.05 -7.10
CA ALA A 11 -5.34 19.67 -7.54
C ALA A 11 -6.52 18.67 -7.61
N GLY A 12 -6.33 17.43 -7.13
CA GLY A 12 -7.25 16.30 -7.28
C GLY A 12 -8.63 16.49 -6.66
N ASN A 13 -8.80 17.49 -5.79
CA ASN A 13 -10.11 17.90 -5.26
C ASN A 13 -11.02 18.53 -6.32
N PHE A 14 -10.45 19.05 -7.42
CA PHE A 14 -11.18 19.81 -8.43
C PHE A 14 -10.96 19.29 -9.86
N VAL A 15 -9.78 18.75 -10.16
CA VAL A 15 -9.42 18.33 -11.52
C VAL A 15 -8.74 16.97 -11.49
N TYR A 16 -9.07 16.14 -12.48
CA TYR A 16 -8.40 14.87 -12.76
C TYR A 16 -7.89 14.85 -14.19
N ASP A 17 -6.59 14.56 -14.36
CA ASP A 17 -5.89 14.34 -15.62
C ASP A 17 -5.50 12.85 -15.74
N GLU A 18 -6.15 12.14 -16.67
CA GLU A 18 -5.91 10.73 -16.95
C GLU A 18 -4.46 10.41 -17.37
N ARG A 19 -3.75 11.37 -17.96
CA ARG A 19 -2.38 11.18 -18.44
C ARG A 19 -1.38 11.26 -17.30
N GLN A 20 -1.62 12.12 -16.31
CA GLN A 20 -0.62 12.44 -15.30
C GLN A 20 -1.00 12.03 -13.88
N ASN A 21 -2.26 12.01 -13.47
CA ASN A 21 -2.61 11.65 -12.10
C ASN A 21 -2.32 10.18 -11.82
N ARG A 22 -1.46 9.92 -10.84
CA ARG A 22 -1.12 8.55 -10.43
C ARG A 22 -1.17 8.43 -8.92
N ALA A 23 -1.87 7.40 -8.46
CA ALA A 23 -1.86 6.99 -7.07
C ALA A 23 -0.57 6.22 -6.75
N VAL A 24 -0.03 6.46 -5.56
CA VAL A 24 1.07 5.72 -4.97
C VAL A 24 0.49 4.76 -3.93
N SER A 25 0.77 3.48 -4.12
CA SER A 25 0.30 2.41 -3.24
C SER A 25 1.44 1.58 -2.70
N VAL A 26 1.30 1.14 -1.46
CA VAL A 26 2.16 0.11 -0.86
C VAL A 26 1.71 -1.27 -1.36
N ASP A 27 2.64 -2.05 -1.91
CA ASP A 27 2.40 -3.42 -2.32
C ASP A 27 2.14 -4.31 -1.09
N SER A 28 1.08 -5.12 -1.10
CA SER A 28 0.74 -5.99 0.03
C SER A 28 1.85 -6.97 0.38
N ARG A 29 2.64 -7.42 -0.61
CA ARG A 29 3.79 -8.30 -0.38
C ARG A 29 4.90 -7.59 0.40
N ALA A 30 5.12 -6.30 0.13
CA ALA A 30 6.09 -5.51 0.89
C ALA A 30 5.64 -5.32 2.35
N ILE A 31 4.34 -5.20 2.61
CA ILE A 31 3.80 -5.17 3.97
C ILE A 31 4.09 -6.49 4.70
N ILE A 32 3.79 -7.63 4.07
CA ILE A 32 4.09 -8.95 4.66
C ILE A 32 5.59 -9.12 4.89
N GLU A 33 6.44 -8.72 3.94
CA GLU A 33 7.90 -8.82 4.07
C GLU A 33 8.43 -7.96 5.21
N ALA A 34 7.95 -6.71 5.33
CA ALA A 34 8.33 -5.82 6.42
C ALA A 34 7.94 -6.39 7.80
N LEU A 35 6.72 -6.92 7.93
CA LEU A 35 6.28 -7.59 9.16
C LEU A 35 7.22 -8.75 9.53
N ARG A 36 7.62 -9.57 8.56
CA ARG A 36 8.45 -10.77 8.81
C ARG A 36 9.93 -10.47 9.05
N LYS A 37 10.52 -9.51 8.33
CA LYS A 37 11.98 -9.31 8.32
C LYS A 37 12.47 -8.06 9.04
N VAL A 38 11.64 -7.04 9.15
CA VAL A 38 12.05 -5.74 9.71
C VAL A 38 11.49 -5.57 11.12
N TYR A 39 10.24 -5.96 11.34
CA TYR A 39 9.52 -5.68 12.59
C TYR A 39 9.36 -6.87 13.53
N ASN A 40 9.88 -8.05 13.17
CA ASN A 40 9.76 -9.28 13.96
C ASN A 40 8.29 -9.63 14.33
N ALA A 41 7.35 -9.31 13.45
CA ALA A 41 5.91 -9.49 13.63
C ALA A 41 5.41 -10.73 12.85
N GLY A 42 6.12 -11.85 12.99
CA GLY A 42 5.83 -13.09 12.26
C GLY A 42 4.44 -13.66 12.53
N THR A 43 3.99 -13.64 13.80
CA THR A 43 2.66 -14.12 14.21
C THR A 43 1.52 -13.35 13.54
N LEU A 44 1.66 -12.02 13.43
CA LEU A 44 0.71 -11.18 12.71
C LEU A 44 0.73 -11.45 11.21
N ALA A 45 1.91 -11.63 10.62
CA ALA A 45 2.02 -12.01 9.21
C ALA A 45 1.38 -13.37 8.93
N ASP A 46 1.50 -14.33 9.85
CA ASP A 46 0.87 -15.64 9.77
C ASP A 46 -0.65 -15.55 9.92
N GLU A 47 -1.16 -14.72 10.85
CA GLU A 47 -2.60 -14.46 10.98
C GLU A 47 -3.20 -13.87 9.69
N LEU A 48 -2.52 -12.87 9.10
CA LEU A 48 -2.96 -12.20 7.88
C LEU A 48 -2.90 -13.08 6.63
N THR A 49 -2.04 -14.10 6.59
CA THR A 49 -1.84 -14.97 5.41
C THR A 49 -2.43 -16.38 5.58
N GLY A 50 -2.68 -16.82 6.81
CA GLY A 50 -3.08 -18.18 7.16
C GLY A 50 -4.59 -18.41 7.21
N GLY A 51 -5.37 -17.70 6.39
CA GLY A 51 -6.85 -17.75 6.41
C GLY A 51 -7.41 -19.18 6.60
N ARG A 52 -8.26 -19.33 7.62
CA ARG A 52 -9.06 -20.53 7.90
C ARG A 52 -9.69 -21.06 6.60
N ARG A 53 -9.39 -22.31 6.25
CA ARG A 53 -10.23 -23.15 5.37
C ARG A 53 -11.28 -23.86 6.22
#